data_AF-A0A812T0J1-F1
#
_entry.id   AF-A0A812T0J1-F1
#
_cell.length_a   1.000
_cell.length_b   1.000
_cell.length_c   1.000
_cell.angle_alpha   90.00
_cell.angle_beta   90.00
_cell.angle_gamma   90.00
#
_symmetry.space_group_name_H-M   'P 1'
#
loop_
_entity.id
_entity.type
_entity.pdbx_description
1 polymer ?
#
loop_
_entity_poly.entity_id
_entity_poly.type
_entity_poly.pdbx_seq_one_letter_code
_entity_poly.pdbx_strand_id
1 'polypeptide(L)'
;MIFLIDNDGGELELFPNPTGYDYNEVTLPLSKNKLIVFRCDALGLNYSYRPKGKHMALQSWVLDVPSEWKDKEEALRILDGPEEPEGRRNNVMGVCTRYPGLGFEVQAYWNMLAAGTDTEVKIPIQRWDTDIYYRAEHTIGFSMTCHGANLQQSEIEMFDNQFFGIDKREAIEMAPYMRVMLEVGYEALHNAGHRRSELKNWKCGVFCGDSGSDWDGIHYTMGKDLDLKLAG
;
A
#
# COMPACT_ATOMS: atom_id res chain seq x y z
N MET A 1 15.19 8.26 -15.67
CA MET A 1 15.49 6.83 -15.78
C MET A 1 16.64 6.47 -14.87
N ILE A 2 16.42 5.48 -14.00
CA ILE A 2 17.39 4.98 -13.02
C ILE A 2 17.78 3.56 -13.43
N PHE A 3 19.08 3.30 -13.47
CA PHE A 3 19.61 1.94 -13.62
C PHE A 3 20.24 1.49 -12.31
N LEU A 4 19.90 0.26 -11.92
CA LEU A 4 20.48 -0.48 -10.81
C LEU A 4 21.22 -1.67 -11.40
N ILE A 5 22.55 -1.66 -11.32
CA ILE A 5 23.39 -2.74 -11.85
C ILE A 5 24.06 -3.44 -10.68
N ASP A 6 23.76 -4.75 -10.53
CA ASP A 6 24.55 -5.66 -9.72
C ASP A 6 25.54 -6.40 -10.63
N ASN A 7 26.78 -6.50 -10.18
CA ASN A 7 27.88 -6.89 -11.04
C ASN A 7 28.91 -7.79 -10.35
N ASP A 8 29.48 -8.73 -11.11
CA ASP A 8 30.58 -9.62 -10.72
C ASP A 8 31.98 -8.99 -10.85
N GLY A 9 32.09 -7.70 -11.18
CA GLY A 9 33.33 -6.98 -11.51
C GLY A 9 33.46 -6.70 -13.03
N GLY A 10 34.42 -5.87 -13.45
CA GLY A 10 34.63 -5.54 -14.87
C GLY A 10 34.54 -4.04 -15.16
N GLU A 11 33.94 -3.66 -16.29
CA GLU A 11 33.82 -2.26 -16.72
C GLU A 11 32.41 -1.99 -17.27
N LEU A 12 31.91 -0.76 -17.04
CA LEU A 12 30.68 -0.25 -17.65
C LEU A 12 31.03 0.84 -18.66
N GLU A 13 30.75 0.58 -19.93
CA GLU A 13 30.89 1.54 -21.03
C GLU A 13 29.57 2.33 -21.20
N LEU A 14 29.66 3.66 -21.13
CA LEU A 14 28.58 4.59 -21.37
C LEU A 14 28.84 5.33 -22.68
N PHE A 15 27.90 5.23 -23.61
CA PHE A 15 27.96 5.85 -24.93
C PHE A 15 27.07 7.10 -24.97
N PRO A 16 27.60 8.26 -25.38
CA PRO A 16 26.80 9.46 -25.54
C PRO A 16 25.79 9.27 -26.68
N ASN A 17 24.58 9.79 -26.50
CA ASN A 17 23.56 9.77 -27.55
C ASN A 17 23.95 10.80 -28.64
N PRO A 18 23.99 10.40 -29.92
CA PRO A 18 24.38 11.29 -31.03
C PRO A 18 23.48 12.51 -31.24
N THR A 19 22.29 12.58 -30.61
CA THR A 19 21.38 13.72 -30.70
C THR A 19 21.52 14.73 -29.54
N GLY A 20 22.43 14.49 -28.59
CA GLY A 20 22.69 15.35 -27.43
C GLY A 20 23.90 16.28 -27.59
N TYR A 21 24.35 16.86 -26.47
CA TYR A 21 25.62 17.61 -26.40
C TYR A 21 26.82 16.69 -26.68
N ASP A 22 27.93 17.30 -27.14
CA ASP A 22 29.16 16.60 -27.53
C ASP A 22 29.90 16.10 -26.28
N TYR A 23 29.58 14.87 -25.86
CA TYR A 23 30.17 14.21 -24.71
C TYR A 23 31.09 13.07 -25.15
N ASN A 24 32.09 12.74 -24.32
CA ASN A 24 32.98 11.60 -24.57
C ASN A 24 32.36 10.30 -24.04
N GLU A 25 32.78 9.17 -24.62
CA GLU A 25 32.55 7.86 -24.02
C GLU A 25 33.19 7.79 -22.64
N VAL A 26 32.48 7.20 -21.68
CA VAL A 26 32.94 7.06 -20.29
C VAL A 26 32.99 5.58 -19.94
N THR A 27 34.14 5.14 -19.43
CA THR A 27 34.32 3.79 -18.90
C THR A 27 34.46 3.85 -17.39
N LEU A 28 33.58 3.14 -16.69
CA LEU A 28 33.57 3.08 -15.22
C LEU A 28 34.07 1.71 -14.75
N PRO A 29 35.17 1.65 -13.95
CA PRO A 29 35.65 0.39 -13.41
C PRO A 29 34.70 -0.12 -12.32
N LEU A 30 34.37 -1.41 -12.38
CA LEU A 30 33.43 -2.07 -11.51
C LEU A 30 34.12 -3.13 -10.64
N SER A 31 33.82 -3.13 -9.35
CA SER A 31 34.18 -4.21 -8.44
C SER A 31 32.97 -5.08 -8.14
N LYS A 32 33.20 -6.37 -7.89
CA LYS A 32 32.16 -7.35 -7.55
C LYS A 32 31.26 -6.92 -6.37
N ASN A 33 29.98 -7.27 -6.44
CA ASN A 33 28.95 -7.03 -5.42
C ASN A 33 28.75 -5.54 -5.08
N LYS A 34 28.87 -4.67 -6.09
CA LYS A 34 28.52 -3.26 -5.94
C LYS A 34 27.28 -2.94 -6.74
N LEU A 35 26.39 -2.19 -6.10
CA LEU A 35 25.22 -1.60 -6.72
C LEU A 35 25.60 -0.24 -7.30
N ILE A 36 25.37 -0.07 -8.60
CA ILE A 36 25.48 1.25 -9.24
C ILE A 36 24.09 1.79 -9.49
N VAL A 37 23.86 3.02 -9.02
CA VAL A 37 22.68 3.82 -9.30
C VAL A 37 23.06 4.88 -10.32
N PHE A 38 22.54 4.78 -11.53
CA PHE A 38 22.80 5.76 -12.60
C PHE A 38 21.52 6.48 -13.04
N ARG A 39 21.47 7.80 -12.85
CA ARG A 39 20.36 8.70 -13.24
C ARG A 39 20.72 9.44 -14.54
N CYS A 40 20.39 8.87 -15.70
CA CYS A 40 20.67 9.51 -16.99
C CYS A 40 19.72 10.69 -17.30
N ASP A 41 18.63 10.83 -16.55
CA ASP A 41 17.66 11.93 -16.66
C ASP A 41 18.07 13.19 -15.89
N ALA A 42 18.84 13.06 -14.80
CA ALA A 42 19.06 14.15 -13.84
C ALA A 42 20.05 15.23 -14.30
N LEU A 43 20.69 15.07 -15.46
CA LEU A 43 21.83 15.91 -15.84
C LEU A 43 21.84 16.30 -17.34
N GLY A 44 20.74 16.06 -18.08
CA GLY A 44 20.73 16.21 -19.54
C GLY A 44 21.69 15.24 -20.26
N LEU A 45 22.18 14.23 -19.54
CA LEU A 45 23.15 13.24 -20.00
C LEU A 45 22.40 12.08 -20.67
N ASN A 46 22.04 12.26 -21.93
CA ASN A 46 21.51 11.18 -22.75
C ASN A 46 22.64 10.17 -23.06
N TYR A 47 22.87 9.19 -22.20
CA TYR A 47 23.77 8.08 -22.46
C TYR A 47 22.99 6.78 -22.66
N SER A 48 23.44 5.98 -23.63
CA SER A 48 23.06 4.58 -23.78
C SER A 48 24.16 3.69 -23.20
N TYR A 49 23.80 2.52 -22.66
CA TYR A 49 24.79 1.53 -22.22
C TYR A 49 24.50 0.18 -22.87
N ARG A 50 25.53 -0.63 -23.04
CA ARG A 50 25.43 -2.01 -23.56
C ARG A 50 26.22 -2.94 -22.65
N PRO A 51 25.57 -3.73 -21.77
CA PRO A 51 26.29 -4.63 -20.88
C PRO A 51 26.98 -5.76 -21.66
N LYS A 52 28.22 -6.10 -21.31
CA LYS A 52 28.99 -7.23 -21.88
C LYS A 52 29.35 -8.23 -20.78
N GLY A 53 28.61 -9.35 -20.67
CA GLY A 53 28.88 -10.41 -19.68
C GLY A 53 27.61 -10.91 -18.96
N LYS A 54 27.77 -11.62 -17.83
CA LYS A 54 26.65 -12.03 -16.96
C LYS A 54 26.37 -10.92 -15.95
N HIS A 55 25.46 -10.02 -16.29
CA HIS A 55 25.07 -8.89 -15.44
C HIS A 55 23.56 -8.84 -15.30
N MET A 56 23.08 -8.38 -14.15
CA MET A 56 21.67 -8.04 -13.96
C MET A 56 21.54 -6.52 -13.93
N ALA A 57 20.83 -5.97 -14.91
CA ALA A 57 20.50 -4.55 -14.97
C ALA A 57 19.00 -4.40 -14.76
N LEU A 58 18.61 -3.69 -13.68
CA LEU A 58 17.23 -3.34 -13.40
C LEU A 58 17.00 -1.89 -13.84
N GLN A 59 16.07 -1.70 -14.77
CA GLN A 59 15.70 -0.41 -15.33
C GLN A 59 14.40 0.06 -14.67
N SER A 60 14.43 1.27 -14.09
CA SER A 60 13.26 1.92 -13.50
C SER A 60 12.96 3.26 -14.17
N TRP A 61 11.68 3.51 -14.39
CA TRP A 61 11.15 4.73 -14.99
C TRP A 61 10.62 5.64 -13.89
N VAL A 62 11.05 6.89 -13.90
CA VAL A 62 10.36 7.96 -13.19
C VAL A 62 9.40 8.54 -14.23
N LEU A 63 8.12 8.23 -14.10
CA LEU A 63 7.13 8.48 -15.16
C LEU A 63 6.85 9.97 -15.38
N ASP A 64 7.14 10.83 -14.38
CA ASP A 64 7.13 12.29 -14.50
C ASP A 64 8.10 12.93 -13.49
N VAL A 65 8.63 14.12 -13.81
CA VAL A 65 9.28 14.96 -12.79
C VAL A 65 8.19 15.28 -11.75
N PRO A 66 8.36 14.90 -10.47
CA PRO A 66 7.41 15.31 -9.45
C PRO A 66 7.27 16.83 -9.55
N SER A 67 6.04 17.35 -9.47
CA SER A 67 5.82 18.79 -9.45
C SER A 67 6.80 19.47 -8.47
N GLU A 68 7.16 20.72 -8.70
CA GLU A 68 7.92 21.47 -7.68
C GLU A 68 6.97 21.78 -6.53
N TRP A 69 6.97 20.92 -5.50
CA TRP A 69 6.22 21.20 -4.29
C TRP A 69 6.96 22.32 -3.56
N LYS A 70 6.39 23.54 -3.62
CA LYS A 70 6.74 24.58 -2.66
C LYS A 70 6.34 24.07 -1.29
N ASP A 71 7.29 24.02 -0.37
CA ASP A 71 7.14 23.49 0.99
C ASP A 71 6.64 22.05 1.09
N LYS A 72 7.52 21.09 0.78
CA LYS A 72 7.30 19.67 1.11
C LYS A 72 6.91 19.46 2.57
N GLU A 73 7.49 20.24 3.49
CA GLU A 73 7.24 20.11 4.92
C GLU A 73 5.84 20.64 5.32
N GLU A 74 5.37 21.73 4.70
CA GLU A 74 4.02 22.27 4.91
C GLU A 74 2.95 21.41 4.24
N ALA A 75 3.21 20.93 3.02
CA ALA A 75 2.32 20.05 2.28
C ALA A 75 2.15 18.68 2.95
N LEU A 76 3.19 18.17 3.62
CA LEU A 76 3.11 16.96 4.43
C LEU A 76 2.59 17.21 5.86
N ARG A 77 2.42 18.49 6.27
CA ARG A 77 2.08 18.90 7.65
C ARG A 77 3.00 18.26 8.71
N ILE A 78 4.29 18.06 8.38
CA ILE A 78 5.27 17.43 9.29
C ILE A 78 5.97 18.49 10.17
N LEU A 79 5.57 19.77 10.08
CA LEU A 79 6.37 20.85 10.65
C LEU A 79 6.43 20.87 12.18
N ASP A 80 5.37 20.47 12.90
CA ASP A 80 5.44 20.19 14.34
C ASP A 80 4.34 19.18 14.71
N GLY A 81 4.75 18.05 15.30
CA GLY A 81 3.80 17.12 15.92
C GLY A 81 3.11 17.77 17.12
N PRO A 82 2.02 17.17 17.65
CA PRO A 82 1.44 17.64 18.91
C PRO A 82 2.52 17.66 20.00
N GLU A 83 2.41 18.62 20.94
CA GLU A 83 3.33 18.71 22.08
C GLU A 83 3.46 17.35 22.77
N GLU A 84 4.67 17.01 23.21
CA GLU A 84 4.91 15.73 23.86
C GLU A 84 4.06 15.66 25.15
N PRO A 85 3.17 14.66 25.28
CA PRO A 85 2.25 14.61 26.41
C PRO A 85 3.00 14.44 27.73
N GLU A 86 2.62 15.22 28.73
CA GLU A 86 3.17 15.11 30.09
C GLU A 86 2.69 13.80 30.77
N GLY A 87 3.55 13.23 31.61
CA GLY A 87 3.19 12.11 32.50
C GLY A 87 3.80 10.76 32.12
N ARG A 88 3.11 9.68 32.52
CA ARG A 88 3.62 8.31 32.35
C ARG A 88 3.59 7.91 30.88
N ARG A 89 4.76 7.57 30.34
CA ARG A 89 4.89 7.02 28.99
C ARG A 89 4.23 5.64 28.90
N ASN A 90 3.51 5.42 27.80
CA ASN A 90 2.99 4.12 27.40
C ASN A 90 3.91 3.52 26.34
N ASN A 91 4.04 2.20 26.36
CA ASN A 91 4.82 1.46 25.37
C ASN A 91 3.87 0.81 24.37
N VAL A 92 4.22 0.89 23.09
CA VAL A 92 3.57 0.08 22.05
C VAL A 92 4.23 -1.29 22.06
N MET A 93 3.50 -2.30 22.53
CA MET A 93 4.05 -3.65 22.74
C MET A 93 3.84 -4.58 21.54
N GLY A 94 2.89 -4.26 20.66
CA GLY A 94 2.59 -5.02 19.46
C GLY A 94 1.77 -4.18 18.49
N VAL A 95 1.92 -4.46 17.21
CA VAL A 95 1.20 -3.81 16.12
C VAL A 95 0.89 -4.86 15.07
N CYS A 96 -0.28 -4.72 14.45
CA CYS A 96 -0.65 -5.43 13.26
C CYS A 96 -1.35 -4.46 12.31
N THR A 97 -1.23 -4.71 11.01
CA THR A 97 -1.73 -3.84 9.97
C THR A 97 -2.38 -4.66 8.86
N ARG A 98 -3.41 -4.08 8.24
CA ARG A 98 -3.96 -4.49 6.95
C ARG A 98 -4.09 -3.23 6.10
N TYR A 99 -3.23 -3.11 5.10
CA TYR A 99 -3.22 -2.01 4.14
C TYR A 99 -3.31 -2.52 2.70
N PRO A 100 -3.72 -1.65 1.75
CA PRO A 100 -3.56 -1.89 0.32
C PRO A 100 -2.12 -2.27 -0.05
N GLY A 101 -1.90 -2.80 -1.26
CA GLY A 101 -0.54 -3.14 -1.73
C GLY A 101 0.13 -4.30 -0.99
N LEU A 102 -0.65 -5.24 -0.44
CA LEU A 102 -0.16 -6.37 0.36
C LEU A 102 0.54 -5.94 1.67
N GLY A 103 0.17 -4.78 2.22
CA GLY A 103 0.67 -4.28 3.51
C GLY A 103 0.08 -5.04 4.71
N PHE A 104 0.15 -6.37 4.68
CA PHE A 104 -0.37 -7.25 5.72
C PHE A 104 0.74 -7.56 6.71
N GLU A 105 0.47 -7.28 7.98
CA GLU A 105 1.48 -7.25 9.03
C GLU A 105 2.56 -6.19 8.84
N VAL A 106 3.30 -5.98 9.92
CA VAL A 106 4.26 -4.88 10.08
C VAL A 106 5.37 -4.95 9.03
N GLN A 107 5.87 -6.14 8.73
CA GLN A 107 7.01 -6.29 7.82
C GLN A 107 6.61 -6.04 6.37
N ALA A 108 5.46 -6.56 5.92
CA ALA A 108 5.02 -6.32 4.54
C ALA A 108 4.61 -4.84 4.35
N TYR A 109 3.95 -4.25 5.36
CA TYR A 109 3.68 -2.81 5.38
C TYR A 109 4.96 -1.97 5.31
N TRP A 110 5.98 -2.30 6.11
CA TRP A 110 7.27 -1.60 6.06
C TRP A 110 7.94 -1.75 4.69
N ASN A 111 7.97 -2.96 4.13
CA ASN A 111 8.57 -3.20 2.81
C ASN A 111 7.86 -2.40 1.72
N MET A 112 6.52 -2.35 1.76
CA MET A 112 5.70 -1.57 0.85
C MET A 112 6.06 -0.08 0.92
N LEU A 113 6.13 0.49 2.13
CA LEU A 113 6.52 1.88 2.35
C LEU A 113 7.97 2.17 1.90
N ALA A 114 8.91 1.31 2.29
CA ALA A 114 10.33 1.46 1.96
C ALA A 114 10.59 1.37 0.45
N ALA A 115 9.76 0.60 -0.27
CA ALA A 115 9.81 0.52 -1.72
C ALA A 115 9.12 1.71 -2.43
N GLY A 116 8.41 2.58 -1.70
CA GLY A 116 7.61 3.66 -2.28
C GLY A 116 6.48 3.12 -3.15
N THR A 117 5.86 2.01 -2.74
CA THR A 117 4.85 1.30 -3.53
C THR A 117 3.60 2.17 -3.71
N ASP A 118 3.23 2.43 -4.96
CA ASP A 118 1.92 2.99 -5.27
C ASP A 118 0.85 1.89 -5.16
N THR A 119 -0.16 2.15 -4.33
CA THR A 119 -1.25 1.21 -4.05
C THR A 119 -2.57 1.62 -4.66
N GLU A 120 -2.61 2.78 -5.33
CA GLU A 120 -3.77 3.25 -6.06
C GLU A 120 -3.96 2.41 -7.33
N VAL A 121 -5.01 1.61 -7.34
CA VAL A 121 -5.34 0.72 -8.46
C VAL A 121 -6.74 1.00 -8.94
N LYS A 122 -7.05 0.63 -10.19
CA LYS A 122 -8.43 0.67 -10.67
C LYS A 122 -9.30 -0.14 -9.71
N ILE A 123 -10.41 0.43 -9.26
CA ILE A 123 -11.31 -0.23 -8.31
C ILE A 123 -11.80 -1.53 -8.97
N PRO A 124 -11.69 -2.69 -8.29
CA PRO A 124 -12.09 -3.96 -8.86
C PRO A 124 -13.58 -4.01 -9.19
N ILE A 125 -13.95 -4.64 -10.30
CA ILE A 125 -15.35 -4.82 -10.71
C ILE A 125 -16.17 -5.59 -9.66
N GLN A 126 -15.52 -6.41 -8.84
CA GLN A 126 -16.12 -7.11 -7.71
C GLN A 126 -16.64 -6.16 -6.62
N ARG A 127 -16.15 -4.92 -6.56
CA ARG A 127 -16.66 -3.88 -5.66
C ARG A 127 -17.85 -3.19 -6.29
N TRP A 128 -17.63 -2.56 -7.44
CA TRP A 128 -18.64 -1.99 -8.30
C TRP A 128 -18.05 -1.65 -9.67
N ASP A 129 -18.91 -1.45 -10.66
CA ASP A 129 -18.49 -1.00 -11.98
C ASP A 129 -18.18 0.51 -11.95
N THR A 130 -16.91 0.87 -12.06
CA THR A 130 -16.51 2.29 -12.14
C THR A 130 -16.77 2.89 -13.50
N ASP A 131 -16.85 2.09 -14.57
CA ASP A 131 -16.90 2.60 -15.94
C ASP A 131 -18.24 3.29 -16.21
N ILE A 132 -19.31 2.87 -15.51
CA ILE A 132 -20.62 3.53 -15.56
C ILE A 132 -20.63 4.89 -14.84
N TYR A 133 -19.78 5.09 -13.82
CA TYR A 133 -19.79 6.29 -12.96
C TYR A 133 -18.61 7.25 -13.22
N TYR A 134 -17.60 6.86 -13.98
CA TYR A 134 -16.43 7.70 -14.23
C TYR A 134 -16.67 8.76 -15.31
N ARG A 135 -16.30 10.02 -15.03
CA ARG A 135 -16.25 11.13 -16.01
C ARG A 135 -14.96 11.93 -15.80
N ALA A 136 -14.29 12.32 -16.89
CA ALA A 136 -13.07 13.12 -16.80
C ALA A 136 -13.37 14.53 -16.27
N GLU A 137 -14.52 15.10 -16.64
CA GLU A 137 -15.00 16.38 -16.12
C GLU A 137 -15.97 16.22 -14.94
N HIS A 138 -15.95 17.21 -14.05
CA HIS A 138 -16.88 17.28 -12.93
C HIS A 138 -18.34 17.32 -13.41
N THR A 139 -19.04 16.22 -13.23
CA THR A 139 -20.44 16.04 -13.62
C THR A 139 -21.23 15.53 -12.42
N ILE A 140 -22.37 16.19 -12.13
CA ILE A 140 -23.21 15.81 -10.98
C ILE A 140 -23.64 14.34 -11.10
N GLY A 141 -23.44 13.56 -10.04
CA GLY A 141 -23.77 12.13 -9.99
C GLY A 141 -22.70 11.19 -10.56
N PHE A 142 -21.54 11.72 -10.97
CA PHE A 142 -20.41 10.96 -11.48
C PHE A 142 -19.13 11.23 -10.66
N SER A 143 -18.23 10.26 -10.66
CA SER A 143 -16.91 10.37 -10.05
C SER A 143 -15.87 10.81 -11.07
N MET A 144 -14.94 11.66 -10.65
CA MET A 144 -13.74 12.01 -11.45
C MET A 144 -12.56 11.05 -11.24
N THR A 145 -12.73 10.04 -10.40
CA THR A 145 -11.75 8.96 -10.18
C THR A 145 -12.40 7.59 -10.33
N CYS A 146 -11.63 6.65 -10.87
CA CYS A 146 -11.92 5.22 -10.90
C CYS A 146 -10.83 4.39 -10.20
N HIS A 147 -9.89 5.06 -9.53
CA HIS A 147 -8.82 4.44 -8.77
C HIS A 147 -9.05 4.63 -7.26
N GLY A 148 -8.59 3.65 -6.49
CA GLY A 148 -8.60 3.66 -5.05
C GLY A 148 -7.59 2.66 -4.48
N ALA A 149 -7.02 2.98 -3.33
CA ALA A 149 -6.24 2.03 -2.55
C ALA A 149 -7.19 1.10 -1.77
N ASN A 150 -7.26 -0.16 -2.19
CA ASN A 150 -8.22 -1.13 -1.66
C ASN A 150 -7.52 -2.31 -0.97
N LEU A 151 -8.10 -2.81 0.13
CA LEU A 151 -7.76 -4.16 0.61
C LEU A 151 -8.14 -5.20 -0.45
N GLN A 152 -7.41 -6.32 -0.46
CA GLN A 152 -7.75 -7.44 -1.33
C GLN A 152 -9.16 -7.96 -1.02
N GLN A 153 -9.83 -8.48 -2.04
CA GLN A 153 -11.21 -8.97 -1.90
C GLN A 153 -11.31 -10.08 -0.85
N SER A 154 -10.31 -10.98 -0.83
CA SER A 154 -10.23 -12.05 0.17
C SER A 154 -10.22 -11.53 1.60
N GLU A 155 -9.52 -10.43 1.88
CA GLU A 155 -9.42 -9.85 3.23
C GLU A 155 -10.74 -9.25 3.72
N ILE A 156 -11.68 -8.99 2.81
CA ILE A 156 -12.98 -8.38 3.14
C ILE A 156 -14.07 -9.45 3.25
N GLU A 157 -13.98 -10.48 2.40
CA GLU A 157 -14.96 -11.55 2.32
C GLU A 157 -14.68 -12.71 3.28
N MET A 158 -13.42 -12.98 3.59
CA MET A 158 -13.02 -14.08 4.46
C MET A 158 -13.00 -13.63 5.92
N PHE A 159 -13.36 -14.56 6.81
CA PHE A 159 -13.31 -14.37 8.26
C PHE A 159 -13.39 -15.73 8.95
N ASP A 160 -12.49 -16.00 9.91
CA ASP A 160 -12.54 -17.23 10.71
C ASP A 160 -13.54 -17.09 11.86
N ASN A 161 -14.82 -17.21 11.55
CA ASN A 161 -15.90 -17.06 12.53
C ASN A 161 -15.82 -18.08 13.67
N GLN A 162 -15.34 -19.31 13.40
CA GLN A 162 -15.21 -20.37 14.40
C GLN A 162 -14.15 -20.02 15.44
N PHE A 163 -13.03 -19.46 15.00
CA PHE A 163 -11.97 -18.99 15.90
C PHE A 163 -12.49 -17.95 16.90
N PHE A 164 -13.31 -17.00 16.44
CA PHE A 164 -13.92 -15.98 17.30
C PHE A 164 -15.15 -16.46 18.08
N GLY A 165 -15.70 -17.64 17.75
CA GLY A 165 -16.89 -18.17 18.39
C GLY A 165 -18.17 -17.46 17.95
N ILE A 166 -18.20 -16.94 16.72
CA ILE A 166 -19.31 -16.21 16.12
C ILE A 166 -20.10 -17.16 15.21
N ASP A 167 -21.43 -17.14 15.31
CA ASP A 167 -22.27 -17.98 14.46
C ASP A 167 -22.12 -17.61 12.99
N LYS A 168 -22.26 -18.58 12.08
CA LYS A 168 -22.12 -18.33 10.65
C LYS A 168 -23.09 -17.27 10.13
N ARG A 169 -24.33 -17.25 10.63
CA ARG A 169 -25.35 -16.27 10.21
C ARG A 169 -24.96 -14.88 10.68
N GLU A 170 -24.51 -14.76 11.93
CA GLU A 170 -24.02 -13.50 12.47
C GLU A 170 -22.81 -12.98 11.68
N ALA A 171 -21.84 -13.85 11.38
CA ALA A 171 -20.65 -13.48 10.63
C ALA A 171 -20.93 -12.95 9.21
N ILE A 172 -22.01 -13.43 8.56
CA ILE A 172 -22.42 -12.94 7.22
C ILE A 172 -22.95 -11.51 7.32
N GLU A 173 -23.72 -11.20 8.35
CA GLU A 173 -24.31 -9.87 8.57
C GLU A 173 -23.30 -8.85 9.12
N MET A 174 -22.21 -9.32 9.73
CA MET A 174 -21.15 -8.44 10.19
C MET A 174 -20.54 -7.65 9.04
N ALA A 175 -20.44 -6.34 9.24
CA ALA A 175 -19.74 -5.48 8.31
C ALA A 175 -18.25 -5.88 8.21
N PRO A 176 -17.64 -5.85 7.00
CA PRO A 176 -16.28 -6.34 6.81
C PRO A 176 -15.24 -5.69 7.72
N TYR A 177 -15.39 -4.39 8.02
CA TYR A 177 -14.46 -3.67 8.89
C TYR A 177 -14.46 -4.23 10.33
N MET A 178 -15.60 -4.71 10.82
CA MET A 178 -15.68 -5.35 12.15
C MET A 178 -14.93 -6.68 12.17
N ARG A 179 -15.03 -7.47 11.09
CA ARG A 179 -14.34 -8.75 10.93
C ARG A 179 -12.82 -8.56 10.90
N VAL A 180 -12.35 -7.64 10.06
CA VAL A 180 -10.93 -7.26 9.98
C VAL A 180 -10.41 -6.73 11.32
N MET A 181 -11.20 -5.90 12.03
CA MET A 181 -10.81 -5.37 13.34
C MET A 181 -10.59 -6.48 14.38
N LEU A 182 -11.40 -7.53 14.37
CA LEU A 182 -11.23 -8.68 15.27
C LEU A 182 -9.94 -9.44 14.99
N GLU A 183 -9.63 -9.71 13.72
CA GLU A 183 -8.41 -10.40 13.30
C GLU A 183 -7.17 -9.57 13.62
N VAL A 184 -7.14 -8.30 13.22
CA VAL A 184 -6.02 -7.40 13.48
C VAL A 184 -5.80 -7.19 14.98
N GLY A 185 -6.87 -7.05 15.76
CA GLY A 185 -6.79 -6.93 17.21
C GLY A 185 -6.21 -8.17 17.88
N TYR A 186 -6.62 -9.37 17.42
CA TYR A 186 -6.05 -10.63 17.89
C TYR A 186 -4.56 -10.75 17.53
N GLU A 187 -4.20 -10.50 16.28
CA GLU A 187 -2.82 -10.57 15.80
C GLU A 187 -1.91 -9.57 16.51
N ALA A 188 -2.37 -8.34 16.76
CA ALA A 188 -1.59 -7.34 17.50
C ALA A 188 -1.29 -7.79 18.94
N LEU A 189 -2.28 -8.38 19.63
CA LEU A 189 -2.09 -8.95 20.96
C LEU A 189 -1.18 -10.18 20.94
N HIS A 190 -1.32 -11.02 19.92
CA HIS A 190 -0.45 -12.18 19.72
C HIS A 190 1.00 -11.76 19.48
N ASN A 191 1.24 -10.76 18.64
CA ASN A 191 2.55 -10.19 18.36
C ASN A 191 3.18 -9.55 19.61
N ALA A 192 2.36 -9.01 20.52
CA ALA A 192 2.82 -8.55 21.84
C ALA A 192 3.17 -9.70 22.80
N GLY A 193 3.01 -10.95 22.39
CA GLY A 193 3.32 -12.15 23.16
C GLY A 193 2.17 -12.63 24.06
N HIS A 194 0.96 -12.07 23.91
CA HIS A 194 -0.19 -12.46 24.72
C HIS A 194 -0.99 -13.61 24.09
N ARG A 195 -1.45 -14.52 24.95
CA ARG A 195 -2.34 -15.62 24.57
C ARG A 195 -3.77 -15.34 25.02
N ARG A 196 -4.76 -15.81 24.27
CA ARG A 196 -6.20 -15.65 24.59
C ARG A 196 -6.56 -16.06 26.02
N SER A 197 -5.93 -17.12 26.55
CA SER A 197 -6.14 -17.58 27.93
C SER A 197 -5.70 -16.57 28.99
N GLU A 198 -4.69 -15.75 28.70
CA GLU A 198 -4.13 -14.74 29.60
C GLU A 198 -4.97 -13.46 29.61
N LEU A 199 -5.69 -13.20 28.52
CA LEU A 199 -6.56 -12.03 28.38
C LEU A 199 -7.87 -12.17 29.18
N LYS A 200 -8.22 -13.37 29.63
CA LYS A 200 -9.47 -13.62 30.35
C LYS A 200 -9.45 -12.85 31.68
N ASN A 201 -10.46 -11.99 31.88
CA ASN A 201 -10.59 -11.07 33.03
C ASN A 201 -9.53 -9.96 33.10
N TRP A 202 -8.80 -9.71 32.00
CA TRP A 202 -7.87 -8.58 31.98
C TRP A 202 -8.65 -7.27 31.92
N LYS A 203 -8.28 -6.31 32.79
CA LYS A 203 -8.81 -4.94 32.74
C LYS A 203 -8.14 -4.20 31.59
N CYS A 204 -8.72 -4.31 30.41
CA CYS A 204 -8.24 -3.69 29.18
C CYS A 204 -9.27 -2.68 28.64
N GLY A 205 -8.81 -1.51 28.21
CA GLY A 205 -9.62 -0.57 27.44
C GLY A 205 -9.40 -0.83 25.95
N VAL A 206 -10.48 -0.84 25.18
CA VAL A 206 -10.44 -0.95 23.72
C VAL A 206 -10.94 0.36 23.14
N PHE A 207 -10.12 0.95 22.27
CA PHE A 207 -10.42 2.22 21.61
C PHE A 207 -10.33 1.99 20.10
N CYS A 208 -11.38 2.34 19.37
CA CYS A 208 -11.44 2.19 17.92
C CYS A 208 -11.87 3.52 17.29
N GLY A 209 -11.18 3.92 16.23
CA GLY A 209 -11.61 5.01 15.37
C GLY A 209 -12.39 4.42 14.20
N ASP A 210 -13.64 4.84 14.05
CA ASP A 210 -14.52 4.43 12.98
C ASP A 210 -15.30 5.64 12.48
N SER A 211 -15.37 5.81 11.16
CA SER A 211 -16.18 6.85 10.50
C SER A 211 -17.55 6.33 10.03
N GLY A 212 -17.85 5.06 10.31
CA GLY A 212 -18.99 4.34 9.78
C GLY A 212 -18.68 3.73 8.41
N SER A 213 -19.61 2.90 7.93
CA SER A 213 -19.52 2.29 6.60
C SER A 213 -20.87 2.31 5.91
N ASP A 214 -20.85 2.24 4.57
CA ASP A 214 -22.05 2.10 3.74
C ASP A 214 -22.65 0.69 3.79
N TRP A 215 -22.07 -0.22 4.58
CA TRP A 215 -22.50 -1.63 4.66
C TRP A 215 -23.95 -1.79 5.11
N ASP A 216 -24.39 -0.97 6.07
CA ASP A 216 -25.78 -0.96 6.56
C ASP A 216 -26.79 -0.62 5.44
N GLY A 217 -26.37 0.19 4.45
CA GLY A 217 -27.18 0.55 3.29
C GLY A 217 -27.29 -0.56 2.24
N ILE A 218 -26.30 -1.46 2.17
CA ILE A 218 -26.30 -2.59 1.23
C ILE A 218 -27.41 -3.59 1.58
N HIS A 219 -27.61 -3.90 2.86
CA HIS A 219 -28.70 -4.78 3.31
C HIS A 219 -30.09 -4.21 3.00
N TYR A 220 -30.27 -2.88 3.06
CA TYR A 220 -31.53 -2.23 2.68
C TYR A 220 -31.86 -2.37 1.18
N THR A 221 -30.83 -2.47 0.34
CA THR A 221 -31.00 -2.51 -1.11
C THR A 221 -31.11 -3.95 -1.63
N MET A 222 -30.42 -4.91 -1.01
CA MET A 222 -30.50 -6.34 -1.36
C MET A 222 -31.64 -7.10 -0.66
N GLY A 223 -32.13 -6.61 0.49
CA GLY A 223 -33.14 -7.28 1.31
C GLY A 223 -34.55 -7.33 0.71
N LYS A 224 -34.87 -6.57 -0.34
CA LYS A 224 -36.17 -6.68 -1.04
C LYS A 224 -36.27 -7.85 -2.03
N ASP A 225 -35.14 -8.38 -2.50
CA ASP A 225 -35.15 -9.43 -3.53
C ASP A 225 -34.94 -10.85 -2.96
N LEU A 226 -34.45 -10.99 -1.73
CA LEU A 226 -34.23 -12.28 -1.08
C LEU A 226 -35.51 -12.88 -0.46
N ASP A 227 -36.45 -12.05 0.00
CA ASP A 227 -37.75 -12.52 0.51
C ASP A 227 -38.71 -13.01 -0.59
N LEU A 228 -38.44 -12.70 -1.86
CA LEU A 228 -39.27 -13.12 -3.00
C LEU A 228 -38.89 -14.50 -3.57
N LYS A 229 -37.81 -15.14 -3.10
CA LYS A 229 -37.35 -16.44 -3.63
C LYS A 229 -37.38 -17.61 -2.64
N LEU A 230 -37.82 -17.38 -1.40
CA LEU A 230 -37.99 -18.46 -0.40
C LEU A 230 -39.47 -18.74 -0.06
N ALA A 231 -40.41 -18.16 -0.81
CA ALA A 231 -41.85 -18.39 -0.70
C ALA A 231 -42.45 -19.06 -1.96
N GLY A 232 -41.74 -20.05 -2.52
CA GLY A 232 -42.20 -20.89 -3.63
C GLY A 232 -41.88 -22.34 -3.39
#